data_AF-A0ABD4SKI4-F1
#
_entry.id   AF-A0ABD4SKI4-F1
#
_cell.length_a   1.000
_cell.length_b   1.000
_cell.length_c   1.000
_cell.angle_alpha   90.00
_cell.angle_beta   90.00
_cell.angle_gamma   90.00
#
_symmetry.space_group_name_H-M   'P 1'
#
loop_
_entity.id
_entity.type
_entity.pdbx_description
1 polymer ?
#
loop_
_entity_poly.entity_id
_entity_poly.type
_entity_poly.pdbx_seq_one_letter_code
_entity_poly.pdbx_strand_id
1 'polypeptide(L)'
;MLGMQVSFNIWDVLINLVFSYIATVGFALTVNIPHRVIHWSGICGCAGWMVYWLVTEASGGRMISNTLGAFAVGLVAVVLAKWKKCPVTLFSVPGRVPLVPGAPAYMVVRRLIDGKYIAAQQMMMRVAIVTVSIALGFLLSTLFQEAWNKYIKRLKLREKLKK
;
A
#
# COMPACT_ATOMS: atom_id res chain seq x y z
N MET A 1 -6.99 3.43 33.19
CA MET A 1 -7.93 2.51 32.50
C MET A 1 -7.21 2.02 31.24
N LEU A 2 -6.17 1.18 31.36
CA LEU A 2 -6.21 -0.28 31.50
C LEU A 2 -7.17 -0.95 30.51
N GLY A 3 -6.61 -1.56 29.46
CA GLY A 3 -7.30 -2.57 28.64
C GLY A 3 -7.24 -2.41 27.12
N MET A 4 -6.11 -2.04 26.50
CA MET A 4 -5.95 -2.33 25.06
C MET A 4 -5.65 -3.83 24.88
N GLN A 5 -6.70 -4.65 24.93
CA GLN A 5 -6.62 -6.00 24.39
C GLN A 5 -6.58 -5.88 22.87
N VAL A 6 -5.39 -5.99 22.29
CA VAL A 6 -5.24 -6.30 20.87
C VAL A 6 -5.70 -7.75 20.69
N SER A 7 -7.01 -7.95 20.60
CA SER A 7 -7.56 -9.27 20.29
C SER A 7 -7.46 -9.52 18.79
N PHE A 8 -6.35 -10.12 18.37
CA PHE A 8 -6.20 -10.64 17.02
C PHE A 8 -7.15 -11.82 16.82
N ASN A 9 -8.35 -11.55 16.32
CA ASN A 9 -9.23 -12.62 15.89
C ASN A 9 -8.77 -13.14 14.53
N ILE A 10 -8.69 -14.46 14.38
CA ILE A 10 -8.37 -15.11 13.10
C ILE A 10 -9.34 -14.66 11.99
N TRP A 11 -10.59 -14.39 12.37
CA TRP A 11 -11.63 -13.88 11.48
C TRP A 11 -11.30 -12.50 10.90
N ASP A 12 -10.76 -11.58 11.72
CA ASP A 12 -10.40 -10.24 11.26
C ASP A 12 -9.26 -10.30 10.25
N VAL A 13 -8.27 -11.17 10.49
CA VAL A 13 -7.17 -11.41 9.56
C VAL A 13 -7.68 -11.92 8.22
N LEU A 14 -8.57 -12.92 8.24
CA LEU A 14 -9.14 -13.52 7.04
C LEU A 14 -9.97 -12.51 6.24
N ILE A 15 -10.81 -11.71 6.90
CA ILE A 15 -11.61 -10.66 6.25
C ILE A 15 -10.69 -9.64 5.60
N ASN A 16 -9.69 -9.13 6.32
CA ASN A 16 -8.75 -8.15 5.79
C ASN A 16 -7.95 -8.69 4.59
N LEU A 17 -7.54 -9.97 4.62
CA LEU A 17 -6.86 -10.61 3.50
C LEU A 17 -7.76 -10.74 2.27
N VAL A 18 -8.97 -11.29 2.43
CA VAL A 18 -9.89 -11.56 1.33
C VAL A 18 -10.35 -10.27 0.68
N PHE A 19 -10.78 -9.27 1.47
CA PHE A 19 -11.28 -8.01 0.92
C PHE A 19 -10.17 -7.18 0.28
N SER A 20 -8.97 -7.14 0.86
CA SER A 20 -7.84 -6.45 0.22
C SER A 20 -7.43 -7.14 -1.08
N TYR A 21 -7.44 -8.48 -1.13
CA TYR A 21 -7.18 -9.24 -2.35
C TYR A 21 -8.19 -8.91 -3.45
N ILE A 22 -9.48 -8.99 -3.13
CA ILE A 22 -10.58 -8.74 -4.08
C ILE A 22 -10.53 -7.28 -4.56
N ALA A 23 -10.32 -6.31 -3.66
CA ALA A 23 -10.22 -4.91 -4.04
C ALA A 23 -9.07 -4.66 -5.03
N THR A 24 -7.90 -5.24 -4.76
CA THR A 24 -6.72 -5.12 -5.62
C THR A 24 -6.89 -5.85 -6.96
N VAL A 25 -7.42 -7.08 -6.95
CA VAL A 25 -7.68 -7.84 -8.19
C VAL A 25 -8.77 -7.17 -9.03
N GLY A 26 -9.85 -6.70 -8.39
CA GLY A 26 -10.92 -5.98 -9.05
C GLY A 26 -10.40 -4.73 -9.77
N PHE A 27 -9.58 -3.93 -9.08
CA PHE A 27 -8.93 -2.79 -9.72
C PHE A 27 -7.97 -3.20 -10.83
N ALA A 28 -7.20 -4.28 -10.64
CA ALA A 28 -6.28 -4.79 -11.65
C ALA A 28 -6.99 -5.24 -12.94
N LEU A 29 -8.20 -5.78 -12.82
CA LEU A 29 -9.07 -6.11 -13.96
C LEU A 29 -9.55 -4.82 -14.65
N THR A 30 -9.97 -3.80 -13.90
CA THR A 30 -10.41 -2.51 -14.46
C THR A 30 -9.33 -1.82 -15.28
N VAL A 31 -8.06 -1.89 -14.84
CA VAL A 31 -6.93 -1.33 -15.60
C VAL A 31 -6.33 -2.31 -16.62
N ASN A 32 -7.01 -3.42 -16.91
CA ASN A 32 -6.67 -4.40 -17.93
C ASN A 32 -5.23 -4.97 -17.80
N ILE A 33 -4.84 -5.35 -16.58
CA ILE A 33 -3.55 -6.01 -16.33
C ILE A 33 -3.53 -7.41 -16.96
N PRO A 34 -2.41 -7.89 -17.54
CA PRO A 34 -2.34 -9.21 -18.15
C PRO A 34 -2.70 -10.34 -17.17
N HIS A 35 -3.61 -11.24 -17.55
CA HIS A 35 -4.14 -12.31 -16.69
C HIS A 35 -3.06 -13.11 -15.93
N ARG A 36 -1.91 -13.37 -16.57
CA ARG A 36 -0.76 -14.08 -15.98
C ARG A 36 -0.19 -13.45 -14.70
N VAL A 37 -0.43 -12.16 -14.44
CA VAL A 37 0.11 -11.42 -13.29
C VAL A 37 -0.94 -10.87 -12.34
N ILE A 38 -2.25 -11.00 -12.65
CA ILE A 38 -3.34 -10.47 -11.81
C ILE A 38 -3.34 -11.07 -10.39
N HIS A 39 -3.14 -12.40 -10.27
CA HIS A 39 -3.07 -13.04 -8.96
C HIS A 39 -1.92 -12.47 -8.10
N TRP A 40 -0.80 -12.17 -8.74
CA TRP A 40 0.37 -11.60 -8.09
C TRP A 40 0.15 -10.13 -7.69
N SER A 41 -0.62 -9.36 -8.46
CA SER A 41 -1.04 -8.03 -8.00
C SER A 41 -1.93 -8.12 -6.77
N GLY A 42 -2.85 -9.08 -6.69
CA GLY A 42 -3.68 -9.33 -5.51
C GLY A 42 -2.84 -9.58 -4.25
N ILE A 43 -1.86 -10.48 -4.33
CA ILE A 43 -0.93 -10.78 -3.23
C ILE A 43 -0.16 -9.53 -2.79
N CYS A 44 0.25 -8.68 -3.75
CA CYS A 44 0.93 -7.42 -3.46
C CYS A 44 0.05 -6.47 -2.65
N GLY A 45 -1.23 -6.36 -3.00
CA GLY A 45 -2.21 -5.57 -2.25
C GLY A 45 -2.45 -6.10 -0.84
N CYS A 46 -2.60 -7.41 -0.69
CA CYS A 46 -2.73 -8.05 0.63
C CYS A 46 -1.53 -7.76 1.53
N ALA A 47 -0.31 -7.87 1.01
CA ALA A 47 0.89 -7.61 1.79
C ALA A 47 0.92 -6.16 2.30
N GLY A 48 0.60 -5.20 1.44
CA GLY A 48 0.51 -3.79 1.81
C GLY A 48 -0.57 -3.49 2.86
N TRP A 49 -1.76 -4.03 2.64
CA TRP A 49 -2.90 -3.87 3.55
C TRP A 49 -2.63 -4.50 4.91
N MET A 50 -1.98 -5.68 4.94
CA MET A 50 -1.67 -6.35 6.20
C MET A 50 -0.66 -5.57 7.03
N VAL A 51 0.37 -5.00 6.39
CA VAL A 51 1.30 -4.10 7.07
C VAL A 51 0.57 -2.88 7.63
N TYR A 52 -0.30 -2.26 6.82
CA TYR A 52 -1.12 -1.13 7.29
C TYR A 52 -1.99 -1.51 8.50
N TRP A 53 -2.69 -2.64 8.43
CA TRP A 53 -3.60 -3.08 9.48
C TRP A 53 -2.86 -3.43 10.76
N LEU A 54 -1.79 -4.23 10.68
CA LEU A 54 -0.97 -4.59 11.84
C LEU A 54 -0.36 -3.37 12.54
N VAL A 55 0.12 -2.37 11.78
CA VAL A 55 0.65 -1.13 12.36
C VAL A 55 -0.46 -0.29 12.98
N THR A 56 -1.66 -0.31 12.40
CA THR A 56 -2.83 0.37 12.96
C THR A 56 -3.23 -0.23 14.30
N GLU A 57 -3.30 -1.56 14.40
CA GLU A 57 -3.58 -2.28 15.65
C GLU A 57 -2.49 -2.06 16.71
N ALA A 58 -1.23 -1.94 16.28
CA ALA A 58 -0.09 -1.63 17.16
C ALA A 58 -0.02 -0.16 17.61
N SER A 59 -1.09 0.63 17.47
CA SER A 59 -1.18 2.06 17.81
C SER A 59 -0.32 3.01 16.95
N GLY A 60 0.16 2.58 15.78
CA GLY A 60 1.05 3.37 14.92
C GLY A 60 0.44 4.65 14.33
N GLY A 61 -0.85 4.91 14.54
CA GLY A 61 -1.52 6.08 13.97
C GLY A 61 -1.67 5.99 12.44
N ARG A 62 -2.64 6.73 11.89
CA ARG A 62 -3.00 6.61 10.46
C ARG A 62 -1.86 6.96 9.50
N MET A 63 -1.03 7.94 9.87
CA MET A 63 0.07 8.41 9.01
C MET A 63 1.15 7.35 8.83
N ILE A 64 1.64 6.77 9.93
CA ILE A 64 2.73 5.77 9.90
C ILE A 64 2.20 4.47 9.29
N SER A 65 1.00 4.03 9.69
CA SER A 65 0.39 2.81 9.14
C SER A 65 0.30 2.87 7.61
N ASN A 66 -0.14 4.01 7.08
CA ASN A 66 -0.34 4.16 5.64
C ASN A 66 0.98 4.35 4.87
N THR A 67 1.95 5.03 5.49
CA THR A 67 3.33 5.12 4.97
C THR A 67 3.98 3.74 4.88
N LEU A 68 3.91 2.95 5.95
CA LEU A 68 4.50 1.61 5.99
C LEU A 68 3.78 0.62 5.07
N GLY A 69 2.45 0.69 5.00
CA GLY A 69 1.66 -0.08 4.04
C GLY A 69 2.06 0.22 2.60
N ALA A 70 2.13 1.50 2.21
CA ALA A 70 2.52 1.90 0.86
C ALA A 70 3.98 1.56 0.52
N PHE A 71 4.87 1.63 1.52
CA PHE A 71 6.26 1.20 1.41
C PHE A 71 6.36 -0.31 1.15
N ALA A 72 5.62 -1.12 1.91
CA ALA A 72 5.55 -2.57 1.75
C ALA A 72 5.02 -2.98 0.37
N VAL A 73 3.95 -2.33 -0.12
CA VAL A 73 3.46 -2.54 -1.50
C VAL A 73 4.58 -2.33 -2.50
N GLY A 74 5.34 -1.24 -2.39
CA GLY A 74 6.41 -0.94 -3.32
C GLY A 74 7.55 -1.97 -3.29
N LEU A 75 7.93 -2.46 -2.10
CA LEU A 75 8.96 -3.50 -1.97
C LEU A 75 8.52 -4.81 -2.61
N VAL A 76 7.32 -5.28 -2.27
CA VAL A 76 6.75 -6.53 -2.80
C VAL A 76 6.56 -6.42 -4.31
N ALA A 77 6.09 -5.28 -4.80
CA ALA A 77 5.92 -5.04 -6.24
C ALA A 77 7.23 -5.19 -7.02
N VAL A 78 8.36 -4.72 -6.48
CA VAL A 78 9.65 -4.88 -7.17
C VAL A 78 10.13 -6.33 -7.18
N VAL A 79 9.94 -7.05 -6.07
CA VAL A 79 10.29 -8.47 -6.01
C VAL A 79 9.48 -9.25 -7.05
N LEU A 80 8.16 -9.03 -7.09
CA LEU A 80 7.27 -9.68 -8.05
C LEU A 80 7.57 -9.27 -9.51
N ALA A 81 7.88 -8.00 -9.76
CA ALA A 81 8.23 -7.50 -11.09
C ALA A 81 9.51 -8.12 -11.63
N LYS A 82 10.56 -8.25 -10.79
CA LYS A 82 11.80 -8.94 -11.16
C LYS A 82 11.55 -10.42 -11.44
N TRP A 83 10.72 -11.07 -10.62
CA TRP A 83 10.43 -12.49 -10.78
C TRP A 83 9.57 -12.79 -12.01
N LYS A 84 8.54 -11.97 -12.27
CA LYS A 84 7.62 -12.12 -13.41
C LYS A 84 8.08 -11.39 -14.68
N LYS A 85 9.25 -10.75 -14.64
CA LYS A 85 9.87 -10.04 -15.77
C LYS A 85 8.91 -9.07 -16.45
N CYS A 86 8.27 -8.21 -15.65
CA CYS A 86 7.29 -7.25 -16.13
C CYS A 86 7.36 -5.93 -15.35
N PRO A 87 6.71 -4.85 -15.83
CA PRO A 87 6.79 -3.54 -15.17
C PRO A 87 6.26 -3.55 -13.72
N VAL A 88 6.95 -2.85 -12.82
CA VAL A 88 6.60 -2.73 -11.38
C VAL A 88 5.22 -2.09 -11.19
N THR A 89 4.81 -1.22 -12.11
CA THR A 89 3.51 -0.55 -12.10
C THR A 89 2.34 -1.53 -12.11
N LEU A 90 2.49 -2.71 -12.74
CA LEU A 90 1.45 -3.75 -12.77
C LEU A 90 1.13 -4.32 -11.38
N PHE A 91 2.02 -4.22 -10.41
CA PHE A 91 1.76 -4.66 -9.03
C PHE A 91 1.53 -3.49 -8.10
N SER A 92 2.35 -2.44 -8.25
CA SER A 92 2.40 -1.35 -7.29
C SER A 92 1.19 -0.42 -7.37
N VAL A 93 0.62 -0.18 -8.56
CA VAL A 93 -0.59 0.65 -8.71
C VAL A 93 -1.81 -0.06 -8.10
N PRO A 94 -2.19 -1.27 -8.54
CA PRO A 94 -3.34 -1.98 -7.96
C PRO A 94 -3.11 -2.34 -6.48
N GLY A 95 -1.87 -2.61 -6.07
CA GLY A 95 -1.53 -2.97 -4.69
C GLY A 95 -1.77 -1.85 -3.67
N ARG A 96 -1.74 -0.57 -4.08
CA ARG A 96 -2.03 0.55 -3.15
C ARG A 96 -3.51 0.87 -3.02
N VAL A 97 -4.36 0.31 -3.89
CA VAL A 97 -5.81 0.61 -3.92
C VAL A 97 -6.50 0.43 -2.57
N PRO A 98 -6.25 -0.64 -1.79
CA PRO A 98 -6.87 -0.80 -0.48
C PRO A 98 -6.54 0.36 0.49
N LEU A 99 -5.36 0.97 0.35
CA LEU A 99 -4.88 2.05 1.21
C LEU A 99 -5.49 3.41 0.85
N VAL A 100 -5.99 3.57 -0.38
CA VAL A 100 -6.49 4.86 -0.87
C VAL A 100 -7.79 5.24 -0.14
N PRO A 101 -7.90 6.45 0.42
CA PRO A 101 -9.08 6.88 1.18
C PRO A 101 -10.24 7.30 0.26
N GLY A 102 -10.74 6.36 -0.56
CA GLY A 102 -11.81 6.62 -1.53
C GLY A 102 -13.15 6.98 -0.89
N ALA A 103 -13.60 6.20 0.09
CA ALA A 103 -14.86 6.49 0.80
C ALA A 103 -14.83 7.84 1.55
N PRO A 104 -13.79 8.17 2.34
CA PRO A 104 -13.65 9.50 2.92
C PRO A 104 -13.62 10.62 1.88
N ALA A 105 -12.95 10.42 0.73
CA ALA A 105 -12.94 11.42 -0.34
C ALA A 105 -14.33 11.68 -0.94
N TYR A 106 -15.10 10.62 -1.20
CA TYR A 106 -16.50 10.75 -1.64
C TYR A 106 -17.35 11.49 -0.60
N MET A 107 -17.16 11.17 0.69
CA MET A 107 -17.90 11.83 1.76
C MET A 107 -17.58 13.32 1.90
N VAL A 108 -16.36 13.77 1.59
CA VAL A 108 -16.02 15.22 1.55
C VAL A 108 -16.94 15.93 0.58
N VAL A 109 -17.00 15.45 -0.67
CA VAL A 109 -17.83 16.07 -1.72
C VAL A 109 -19.30 16.06 -1.32
N ARG A 110 -19.80 14.92 -0.81
CA ARG A 110 -21.19 14.82 -0.34
C ARG A 110 -21.50 15.83 0.77
N ARG A 111 -20.61 16.01 1.74
CA ARG A 111 -20.83 16.94 2.86
C ARG A 111 -20.74 18.40 2.46
N LEU A 112 -19.96 18.73 1.43
CA LEU A 112 -19.96 20.07 0.84
C LEU A 112 -21.31 20.39 0.18
N ILE A 113 -21.86 19.43 -0.57
CA ILE A 113 -23.19 19.58 -1.20
C ILE A 113 -24.29 19.71 -0.13
N ASP A 114 -24.21 18.95 0.96
CA ASP A 114 -25.16 19.02 2.09
C ASP A 114 -25.01 20.31 2.94
N GLY A 115 -24.10 21.23 2.61
CA GLY A 115 -23.82 22.45 3.39
C GLY A 115 -23.13 22.21 4.75
N LYS A 116 -22.63 21.00 5.00
CA LYS A 116 -21.99 20.58 6.26
C LYS A 116 -20.47 20.81 6.23
N TYR A 117 -20.07 22.08 6.17
CA TYR A 117 -18.67 22.48 5.96
C TYR A 117 -17.69 21.97 7.02
N ILE A 118 -18.04 22.03 8.31
CA ILE A 118 -17.13 21.58 9.40
C ILE A 118 -16.83 20.09 9.29
N ALA A 119 -17.84 19.26 9.01
CA ALA A 119 -17.64 17.83 8.82
C ALA A 119 -16.85 17.52 7.53
N ALA A 120 -17.08 18.28 6.47
CA ALA A 120 -16.31 18.17 5.23
C ALA A 120 -14.83 18.47 5.46
N GLN A 121 -14.51 19.55 6.19
CA GLN A 121 -13.14 19.93 6.52
C GLN A 121 -12.40 18.85 7.30
N GLN A 122 -13.04 18.23 8.29
CA GLN A 122 -12.43 17.13 9.06
C GLN A 122 -12.10 15.93 8.18
N MET A 123 -13.01 15.54 7.28
CA MET A 123 -12.75 14.44 6.34
C MET A 123 -11.70 14.82 5.29
N MET A 124 -11.68 16.06 4.83
CA MET A 124 -10.69 16.57 3.88
C MET A 124 -9.28 16.49 4.47
N MET A 125 -9.11 16.91 5.72
CA MET A 125 -7.83 16.78 6.44
C MET A 125 -7.40 15.31 6.56
N ARG A 126 -8.34 14.41 6.85
CA ARG A 126 -8.05 12.96 6.88
C ARG A 126 -7.57 12.44 5.53
N VAL A 127 -8.24 12.81 4.44
CA VAL A 127 -7.86 12.41 3.08
C VAL A 127 -6.47 12.97 2.74
N ALA A 128 -6.22 14.24 3.03
CA ALA A 128 -4.93 14.89 2.77
C ALA A 128 -3.78 14.16 3.46
N ILE A 129 -3.89 13.91 4.78
CA ILE A 129 -2.86 13.22 5.56
C ILE A 129 -2.59 11.82 5.01
N VAL A 130 -3.65 11.06 4.73
CA VAL A 130 -3.52 9.67 4.23
C VAL A 130 -2.86 9.68 2.84
N THR A 131 -3.28 10.55 1.93
CA THR A 131 -2.68 10.66 0.58
C THR A 131 -1.21 11.04 0.62
N VAL A 132 -0.85 12.03 1.45
CA VAL A 132 0.56 12.42 1.67
C VAL A 132 1.36 11.25 2.24
N SER A 133 0.79 10.50 3.17
CA SER A 133 1.43 9.32 3.75
C SER A 133 1.71 8.22 2.71
N ILE A 134 0.74 7.92 1.83
CA ILE A 134 0.96 6.97 0.71
C ILE A 134 2.08 7.48 -0.20
N ALA A 135 2.09 8.77 -0.54
CA ALA A 135 3.09 9.35 -1.41
C ALA A 135 4.50 9.23 -0.79
N LEU A 136 4.64 9.53 0.51
CA LEU A 136 5.88 9.35 1.25
C LEU A 136 6.32 7.88 1.29
N GLY A 137 5.41 6.95 1.60
CA GLY A 137 5.72 5.52 1.61
C GLY A 137 6.15 5.00 0.24
N PHE A 138 5.51 5.47 -0.83
CA PHE A 138 5.90 5.14 -2.19
C PHE A 138 7.29 5.68 -2.53
N LEU A 139 7.57 6.94 -2.23
CA LEU A 139 8.87 7.58 -2.46
C LEU A 139 10.00 6.89 -1.68
N LEU A 140 9.77 6.54 -0.42
CA LEU A 140 10.73 5.75 0.37
C LEU A 140 11.02 4.39 -0.29
N SER A 141 9.98 3.76 -0.86
CA SER A 141 10.14 2.48 -1.54
C SER A 141 11.02 2.62 -2.78
N THR A 142 10.79 3.65 -3.61
CA THR A 142 11.60 3.88 -4.81
C THR A 142 13.04 4.24 -4.47
N LEU A 143 13.26 5.08 -3.45
CA LEU A 143 14.61 5.42 -2.97
C LEU A 143 15.37 4.19 -2.47
N PHE A 144 14.69 3.36 -1.66
CA PHE A 144 15.27 2.12 -1.17
C PHE A 144 15.65 1.19 -2.33
N GLN A 145 14.79 1.08 -3.34
CA GLN A 145 15.05 0.24 -4.52
C GLN A 145 16.25 0.75 -5.33
N GLU A 146 16.37 2.06 -5.55
CA GLU A 146 17.50 2.65 -6.26
C GLU A 146 18.82 2.46 -5.51
N ALA A 147 18.82 2.70 -4.20
CA ALA A 147 19.97 2.49 -3.33
C ALA A 147 20.41 1.02 -3.36
N TRP A 148 19.45 0.09 -3.21
CA TRP A 148 19.67 -1.35 -3.25
C TRP A 148 20.25 -1.82 -4.59
N ASN A 149 19.67 -1.36 -5.71
CA ASN A 149 20.16 -1.71 -7.04
C ASN A 149 21.57 -1.16 -7.31
N LYS A 150 21.87 0.08 -6.88
CA LYS A 150 23.23 0.66 -6.96
C LYS A 150 24.23 -0.15 -6.13
N TYR A 151 23.84 -0.56 -4.92
CA TYR A 151 24.69 -1.37 -4.03
C TYR A 151 25.04 -2.72 -4.67
N ILE A 152 24.04 -3.47 -5.18
CA ILE A 152 24.27 -4.75 -5.86
C ILE A 152 25.17 -4.58 -7.09
N LYS A 153 24.97 -3.53 -7.89
CA LYS A 153 25.81 -3.27 -9.07
C LYS A 153 27.27 -3.03 -8.69
N ARG A 154 27.52 -2.30 -7.58
CA ARG A 154 28.87 -2.08 -7.03
C ARG A 154 29.53 -3.38 -6.56
N LEU A 155 28.78 -4.27 -5.89
CA LEU A 155 29.31 -5.56 -5.44
C LEU A 155 29.73 -6.45 -6.62
N LYS A 156 28.86 -6.59 -7.64
CA LYS A 156 29.19 -7.36 -8.85
C LYS A 156 30.39 -6.80 -9.62
N LEU A 157 30.57 -5.47 -9.62
CA LEU A 157 31.74 -4.83 -10.22
C LEU A 157 33.01 -5.14 -9.43
N ARG A 158 32.95 -5.09 -8.08
CA ARG A 158 34.09 -5.46 -7.21
C ARG A 158 34.49 -6.92 -7.37
N GLU A 159 33.54 -7.84 -7.55
CA GLU A 159 33.84 -9.25 -7.82
C GLU A 159 34.50 -9.45 -9.20
N LYS A 160 34.08 -8.71 -10.23
CA LYS A 160 34.72 -8.74 -11.55
C LYS A 160 36.15 -8.19 -11.55
N LEU A 161 36.46 -7.20 -10.72
CA LEU A 161 37.80 -6.63 -10.59
C LEU A 161 38.76 -7.51 -9.78
N LYS A 162 38.24 -8.51 -9.05
CA LYS A 162 39.05 -9.49 -8.30
C LYS A 162 39.36 -10.76 -9.11
N LYS A 163 38.77 -10.93 -10.29
CA LYS A 163 39.07 -12.00 -11.24
C LYS A 163 39.93 -11.46 -12.36
#